data_AF-A0A3B0SNL5-F1
#
_entry.id   AF-A0A3B0SNL5-F1
#
_cell.length_a   1.000
_cell.length_b   1.000
_cell.length_c   1.000
_cell.angle_alpha   90.00
_cell.angle_beta   90.00
_cell.angle_gamma   90.00
#
_symmetry.space_group_name_H-M   'P 1'
#
loop_
_entity.id
_entity.type
_entity.pdbx_description
1 polymer ?
#
loop_
_entity_poly.entity_id
_entity_poly.type
_entity_poly.pdbx_seq_one_letter_code
_entity_poly.pdbx_strand_id
1 'polypeptide(L)'
;KPEGADEYFDEIGADDAVKHAFAELPGNPPLHRSYNKHTKTFFCVKTCTTGREVSFVPVGQALEFVAMKSNQHSFKLLRNGKPLAEQAVSVVSSDGHKQALVTDHHGVVKIKPSDAGPMMLLSVWITMPEHADGVYHSDYATLTVDLARGH
;
A
#
# COMPACT_ATOMS: atom_id res chain seq x y z
N LYS A 1 -22.31 -1.81 21.53
CA LYS A 1 -21.59 -2.34 20.36
C LYS A 1 -20.14 -1.93 20.51
N PRO A 2 -19.16 -2.82 20.34
CA PRO A 2 -17.78 -2.37 20.22
C PRO A 2 -17.70 -1.42 19.02
N GLU A 3 -16.87 -0.38 19.10
CA GLU A 3 -16.64 0.55 17.99
C GLU A 3 -16.14 -0.22 16.77
N GLY A 4 -16.91 -0.15 15.67
CA GLY A 4 -16.47 -0.24 14.28
C GLY A 4 -15.42 -1.29 13.88
N ALA A 5 -15.26 -2.42 14.59
CA ALA A 5 -14.21 -3.39 14.27
C ALA A 5 -14.37 -3.96 12.85
N ASP A 6 -15.61 -4.29 12.47
CA ASP A 6 -15.95 -4.74 11.11
C ASP A 6 -15.62 -3.66 10.07
N GLU A 7 -16.03 -2.41 10.31
CA GLU A 7 -15.72 -1.28 9.42
C GLU A 7 -14.21 -1.04 9.30
N TYR A 8 -13.47 -1.17 10.40
CA TYR A 8 -12.01 -1.04 10.40
C TYR A 8 -11.36 -2.18 9.62
N PHE A 9 -11.78 -3.43 9.85
CA PHE A 9 -11.28 -4.58 9.11
C PHE A 9 -11.57 -4.47 7.61
N ASP A 10 -12.74 -3.95 7.25
CA ASP A 10 -13.07 -3.65 5.85
C ASP A 10 -12.23 -2.50 5.28
N GLU A 11 -12.01 -1.42 6.06
CA GLU A 11 -11.16 -0.28 5.65
C GLU A 11 -9.74 -0.73 5.33
N ILE A 12 -9.17 -1.62 6.14
CA ILE A 12 -7.80 -2.09 5.98
C ILE A 12 -7.69 -3.34 5.10
N GLY A 13 -8.81 -3.88 4.62
CA GLY A 13 -8.85 -5.08 3.79
C GLY A 13 -8.33 -6.34 4.51
N ALA A 14 -8.63 -6.49 5.80
CA ALA A 14 -8.26 -7.68 6.56
C ALA A 14 -8.95 -8.92 5.99
N ASP A 15 -8.23 -10.05 5.97
CA ASP A 15 -8.77 -11.33 5.49
C ASP A 15 -9.78 -11.94 6.48
N ASP A 16 -10.52 -12.95 6.00
CA ASP A 16 -11.57 -13.60 6.78
C ASP A 16 -11.03 -14.33 8.02
N ALA A 17 -9.80 -14.86 7.97
CA ALA A 17 -9.21 -15.57 9.11
C ALA A 17 -8.94 -14.59 10.27
N VAL A 18 -8.47 -13.39 9.96
CA VAL A 18 -8.27 -12.29 10.92
C VAL A 18 -9.58 -11.87 11.57
N LYS A 19 -10.62 -11.66 10.76
CA LYS A 19 -11.95 -11.28 11.24
C LYS A 19 -12.54 -12.36 12.17
N HIS A 20 -12.41 -13.62 11.78
CA HIS A 20 -12.95 -14.75 12.55
C HIS A 20 -12.24 -14.91 13.90
N ALA A 21 -10.91 -14.83 13.94
CA ALA A 21 -10.13 -14.94 15.17
C ALA A 21 -10.47 -13.84 16.20
N PHE A 22 -10.73 -12.60 15.75
CA PHE A 22 -11.15 -11.51 16.62
C PHE A 22 -12.59 -11.73 17.16
N ALA A 23 -13.50 -12.24 16.33
CA ALA A 23 -14.88 -12.48 16.71
C ALA A 23 -15.06 -13.60 17.76
N GLU A 24 -14.11 -14.55 17.84
CA GLU A 24 -14.14 -15.65 18.81
C GLU A 24 -13.66 -15.28 20.22
N LEU A 25 -13.13 -14.06 20.40
CA LEU A 25 -12.70 -13.59 21.72
C LEU A 25 -13.89 -13.47 22.70
N PRO A 26 -13.68 -13.82 23.98
CA PRO A 26 -14.76 -13.78 24.96
C PRO A 26 -15.24 -12.36 25.25
N GLY A 27 -16.56 -12.18 25.30
CA GLY A 27 -17.20 -10.93 25.71
C GLY A 27 -17.25 -9.90 24.58
N ASN A 28 -16.82 -8.67 24.88
CA ASN A 28 -16.80 -7.55 23.94
C ASN A 28 -15.37 -6.98 23.86
N PRO A 29 -14.45 -7.69 23.19
CA PRO A 29 -13.03 -7.34 23.21
C PRO A 29 -12.81 -5.93 22.66
N PRO A 30 -11.98 -5.09 23.31
CA PRO A 30 -11.55 -3.83 22.72
C PRO A 30 -10.62 -4.10 21.52
N LEU A 31 -10.77 -3.33 20.45
CA LEU A 31 -9.85 -3.42 19.31
C LEU A 31 -8.64 -2.51 19.55
N HIS A 32 -7.50 -3.09 19.92
CA HIS A 32 -6.25 -2.37 20.10
C HIS A 32 -5.53 -2.18 18.75
N ARG A 33 -5.25 -0.92 18.39
CA ARG A 33 -4.70 -0.56 17.08
C ARG A 33 -3.45 0.28 17.21
N SER A 34 -2.50 0.05 16.31
CA SER A 34 -1.39 0.95 16.04
C SER A 34 -1.17 1.03 14.54
N TYR A 35 -0.66 2.16 14.04
CA TYR A 35 -0.43 2.32 12.62
C TYR A 35 0.73 3.25 12.30
N ASN A 36 1.38 2.99 11.18
CA ASN A 36 2.32 3.89 10.52
C ASN A 36 1.74 4.28 9.15
N LYS A 37 1.54 5.58 8.92
CA LYS A 37 1.06 6.10 7.63
C LYS A 37 2.15 6.94 6.98
N HIS A 38 2.77 6.41 5.93
CA HIS A 38 3.80 7.12 5.19
C HIS A 38 3.33 7.47 3.78
N THR A 39 3.36 8.76 3.50
CA THR A 39 3.07 9.30 2.18
C THR A 39 4.35 9.67 1.47
N LYS A 40 4.53 9.10 0.28
CA LYS A 40 5.61 9.44 -0.64
C LYS A 40 5.02 10.09 -1.88
N THR A 41 5.60 11.18 -2.34
CA THR A 41 5.19 11.86 -3.56
C THR A 41 6.43 12.16 -4.38
N PHE A 42 6.40 11.80 -5.66
CA PHE A 42 7.38 12.27 -6.63
C PHE A 42 6.71 13.29 -7.53
N PHE A 43 7.20 14.53 -7.52
CA PHE A 43 6.71 15.59 -8.38
C PHE A 43 7.87 16.37 -9.00
N CYS A 44 7.64 16.86 -10.21
CA CYS A 44 8.57 17.72 -10.92
C CYS A 44 8.03 19.14 -10.94
N VAL A 45 8.81 20.11 -10.47
CA VAL A 45 8.52 21.53 -10.70
C VAL A 45 9.18 21.92 -12.02
N LYS A 46 8.38 22.03 -13.09
CA LYS A 46 8.78 22.35 -14.47
C LYS A 46 9.54 21.25 -15.22
N THR A 47 10.74 20.86 -14.78
CA THR A 47 11.53 19.77 -15.40
C THR A 47 12.36 19.03 -14.36
N CYS A 48 12.30 17.70 -14.34
CA CYS A 48 13.24 16.87 -13.57
C CYS A 48 14.42 16.43 -14.45
N THR A 49 15.41 17.30 -14.64
CA THR A 49 16.67 16.91 -15.31
C THR A 49 17.62 16.17 -14.36
N THR A 50 17.49 16.40 -13.05
CA THR A 50 18.27 15.76 -11.99
C THR A 50 17.37 15.20 -10.90
N GLY A 51 17.89 14.26 -10.09
CA GLY A 51 17.18 13.75 -8.92
C GLY A 51 16.16 12.64 -9.20
N ARG A 52 15.87 12.31 -10.47
CA ARG A 52 15.00 11.18 -10.82
C ARG A 52 15.46 9.85 -10.19
N GLU A 53 16.76 9.69 -10.03
CA GLU A 53 17.37 8.50 -9.44
C GLU A 53 16.86 8.17 -8.03
N VAL A 54 16.44 9.19 -7.26
CA VAL A 54 15.92 8.98 -5.89
C VAL A 54 14.62 8.20 -5.87
N SER A 55 13.87 8.18 -6.98
CA SER A 55 12.63 7.40 -7.07
C SER A 55 12.86 5.89 -7.14
N PHE A 56 14.08 5.48 -7.48
CA PHE A 56 14.50 4.08 -7.59
C PHE A 56 15.16 3.55 -6.32
N VAL A 57 15.33 4.40 -5.29
CA VAL A 57 16.02 4.04 -4.05
C VAL A 57 14.98 3.96 -2.92
N PRO A 58 14.97 2.84 -2.16
CA PRO A 58 14.17 2.74 -0.94
C PRO A 58 14.62 3.76 0.11
N VAL A 59 13.68 4.30 0.87
CA VAL A 59 13.97 5.28 1.94
C VAL A 59 13.88 4.66 3.33
N GLY A 60 13.67 3.33 3.41
CA GLY A 60 13.77 2.57 4.66
C GLY A 60 12.47 2.50 5.46
N GLN A 61 11.31 2.74 4.84
CA GLN A 61 10.02 2.53 5.51
C GLN A 61 9.71 1.03 5.66
N ALA A 62 8.90 0.68 6.65
CA ALA A 62 8.45 -0.69 6.88
C ALA A 62 7.66 -1.24 5.68
N LEU A 63 6.84 -0.39 5.04
CA LEU A 63 6.17 -0.66 3.76
C LEU A 63 6.42 0.51 2.82
N GLU A 64 6.93 0.26 1.61
CA GLU A 64 7.18 1.33 0.63
C GLU A 64 7.08 0.89 -0.83
N PHE A 65 6.60 1.81 -1.67
CA PHE A 65 6.73 1.70 -3.12
C PHE A 65 8.03 2.32 -3.61
N VAL A 66 8.68 1.63 -4.55
CA VAL A 66 9.89 2.09 -5.24
C VAL A 66 9.67 1.97 -6.75
N ALA A 67 9.97 3.04 -7.50
CA ALA A 67 9.85 3.01 -8.95
C ALA A 67 10.91 2.08 -9.57
N MET A 68 10.61 1.49 -10.73
CA MET A 68 11.56 0.65 -11.45
C MET A 68 12.30 1.44 -12.55
N LYS A 69 13.63 1.32 -12.59
CA LYS A 69 14.47 1.95 -13.63
C LYS A 69 14.10 1.51 -15.05
N SER A 70 13.78 0.22 -15.21
CA SER A 70 13.50 -0.39 -16.51
C SER A 70 12.12 -0.04 -17.08
N ASN A 71 11.17 0.41 -16.25
CA ASN A 71 9.81 0.73 -16.69
C ASN A 71 9.16 1.76 -15.76
N GLN A 72 8.77 2.90 -16.33
CA GLN A 72 8.16 4.02 -15.62
C GLN A 72 6.76 3.73 -15.06
N HIS A 73 6.09 2.68 -15.56
CA HIS A 73 4.77 2.23 -15.11
C HIS A 73 4.86 1.00 -14.18
N SER A 74 6.06 0.66 -13.70
CA SER A 74 6.25 -0.47 -12.79
C SER A 74 6.82 0.00 -11.47
N PHE A 75 6.20 -0.48 -10.39
CA PHE A 75 6.58 -0.15 -9.02
C PHE A 75 6.79 -1.45 -8.26
N LYS A 76 7.85 -1.51 -7.48
CA LYS A 76 8.08 -2.60 -6.53
C LYS A 76 7.56 -2.19 -5.17
N LEU A 77 6.73 -3.03 -4.57
CA LEU A 77 6.34 -2.90 -3.17
C LEU A 77 7.35 -3.66 -2.32
N LEU A 78 7.90 -2.98 -1.32
CA LEU A 78 8.86 -3.53 -0.38
C LEU A 78 8.24 -3.58 1.00
N ARG A 79 8.49 -4.68 1.72
CA ARG A 79 8.32 -4.77 3.17
C ARG A 79 9.68 -4.98 3.82
N ASN A 80 10.06 -4.06 4.71
CA ASN A 80 11.37 -4.07 5.38
C ASN A 80 12.52 -4.24 4.38
N GLY A 81 12.47 -3.52 3.27
CA GLY A 81 13.46 -3.54 2.20
C GLY A 81 13.43 -4.78 1.27
N LYS A 82 12.54 -5.75 1.49
CA LYS A 82 12.41 -6.96 0.67
C LYS A 82 11.17 -6.89 -0.23
N PRO A 83 11.19 -7.44 -1.45
CA PRO A 83 10.01 -7.49 -2.31
C PRO A 83 8.85 -8.22 -1.62
N LEU A 84 7.66 -7.63 -1.70
CA LEU A 84 6.44 -8.17 -1.12
C LEU A 84 5.51 -8.64 -2.24
N ALA A 85 5.44 -9.96 -2.44
CA ALA A 85 4.60 -10.59 -3.45
C ALA A 85 3.15 -10.75 -3.00
N GLU A 86 2.24 -10.95 -3.97
CA GLU A 86 0.82 -11.29 -3.75
C GLU A 86 0.05 -10.28 -2.88
N GLN A 87 0.59 -9.07 -2.74
CA GLN A 87 0.01 -8.01 -1.93
C GLN A 87 -0.97 -7.17 -2.74
N ALA A 88 -2.12 -6.87 -2.15
CA ALA A 88 -3.11 -5.98 -2.71
C ALA A 88 -2.60 -4.54 -2.82
N VAL A 89 -2.86 -3.92 -3.97
CA VAL A 89 -2.53 -2.53 -4.28
C VAL A 89 -3.76 -1.85 -4.87
N SER A 90 -4.22 -0.77 -4.26
CA SER A 90 -5.23 0.10 -4.86
C SER A 90 -4.56 1.23 -5.63
N VAL A 91 -4.97 1.44 -6.88
CA VAL A 91 -4.56 2.58 -7.70
C VAL A 91 -5.75 3.51 -7.88
N VAL A 92 -5.56 4.79 -7.58
CA VAL A 92 -6.58 5.82 -7.70
C VAL A 92 -6.10 6.88 -8.69
N SER A 93 -6.84 7.09 -9.77
CA SER A 93 -6.58 8.17 -10.74
C SER A 93 -7.20 9.48 -10.28
N SER A 94 -6.78 10.59 -10.90
CA SER A 94 -7.25 11.94 -10.57
C SER A 94 -8.76 12.17 -10.73
N ASP A 95 -9.43 11.37 -11.57
CA ASP A 95 -10.88 11.39 -11.75
C ASP A 95 -11.63 10.57 -10.69
N GLY A 96 -10.90 9.98 -9.74
CA GLY A 96 -11.44 9.17 -8.65
C GLY A 96 -11.69 7.71 -9.02
N HIS A 97 -11.42 7.29 -10.25
CA HIS A 97 -11.52 5.88 -10.62
C HIS A 97 -10.50 5.04 -9.82
N LYS A 98 -10.97 3.90 -9.29
CA LYS A 98 -10.18 2.99 -8.47
C LYS A 98 -9.97 1.67 -9.18
N GLN A 99 -8.74 1.20 -9.18
CA GLN A 99 -8.36 -0.11 -9.70
C GLN A 99 -7.69 -0.94 -8.61
N ALA A 100 -8.16 -2.16 -8.42
CA ALA A 100 -7.49 -3.16 -7.59
C ALA A 100 -6.45 -3.92 -8.43
N LEU A 101 -5.22 -3.96 -7.94
CA LEU A 101 -4.10 -4.71 -8.48
C LEU A 101 -3.49 -5.59 -7.39
N VAL A 102 -2.68 -6.55 -7.80
CA VAL A 102 -1.90 -7.41 -6.89
C VAL A 102 -0.46 -7.44 -7.41
N THR A 103 0.51 -7.36 -6.50
CA THR A 103 1.93 -7.49 -6.86
C THR A 103 2.25 -8.90 -7.33
N ASP A 104 3.11 -9.04 -8.33
CA ASP A 104 3.59 -10.35 -8.79
C ASP A 104 4.57 -11.02 -7.78
N HIS A 105 5.07 -12.20 -8.13
CA HIS A 105 6.05 -12.96 -7.33
C HIS A 105 7.38 -12.23 -7.05
N HIS A 106 7.68 -11.14 -7.77
CA HIS A 106 8.82 -10.27 -7.51
C HIS A 106 8.44 -8.99 -6.76
N GLY A 107 7.21 -8.92 -6.22
CA GLY A 107 6.66 -7.76 -5.54
C GLY A 107 6.39 -6.58 -6.47
N VAL A 108 6.20 -6.81 -7.77
CA VAL A 108 6.01 -5.74 -8.76
C VAL A 108 4.53 -5.57 -9.09
N VAL A 109 4.06 -4.32 -9.03
CA VAL A 109 2.78 -3.89 -9.59
C VAL A 109 3.04 -3.13 -10.90
N LYS A 110 2.26 -3.45 -11.94
CA LYS A 110 2.35 -2.82 -13.26
C LYS A 110 1.07 -2.06 -13.53
N ILE A 111 1.21 -0.76 -13.78
CA ILE A 111 0.13 0.11 -14.25
C ILE A 111 0.09 0.04 -15.77
N LYS A 112 -1.09 0.02 -16.39
CA LYS A 112 -1.16 -0.06 -17.85
C LYS A 112 -0.67 1.27 -18.44
N PRO A 113 0.07 1.26 -19.56
CA PRO A 113 0.52 2.52 -20.19
C PRO A 113 -0.61 3.42 -20.70
N SER A 114 -1.82 2.86 -20.87
CA SER A 114 -3.05 3.62 -21.16
C SER A 114 -3.48 4.49 -19.98
N ASP A 115 -3.08 4.10 -18.78
CA ASP A 115 -3.46 4.73 -17.52
C ASP A 115 -2.35 5.75 -17.19
N ALA A 116 -2.56 6.98 -17.67
CA ALA A 116 -1.61 8.07 -17.58
C ALA A 116 -2.17 9.26 -16.79
N GLY A 117 -1.28 10.14 -16.36
CA GLY A 117 -1.57 11.30 -15.53
C GLY A 117 -1.33 11.04 -14.04
N PRO A 118 -1.83 11.94 -13.18
CA PRO A 118 -1.66 11.83 -11.74
C PRO A 118 -2.39 10.62 -11.17
N MET A 119 -1.65 9.82 -10.40
CA MET A 119 -2.14 8.61 -9.75
C MET A 119 -1.61 8.47 -8.34
N MET A 120 -2.40 7.83 -7.49
CA MET A 120 -2.00 7.40 -6.16
C MET A 120 -2.07 5.88 -6.05
N LEU A 121 -0.96 5.26 -5.67
CA LEU A 121 -0.89 3.86 -5.26
C LEU A 121 -1.04 3.80 -3.73
N LEU A 122 -1.77 2.81 -3.24
CA LEU A 122 -1.99 2.54 -1.83
C LEU A 122 -1.83 1.04 -1.58
N SER A 123 -1.10 0.68 -0.54
CA SER A 123 -1.12 -0.67 0.04
C SER A 123 -1.03 -0.60 1.55
N VAL A 124 -1.60 -1.60 2.22
CA VAL A 124 -1.62 -1.75 3.67
C VAL A 124 -1.14 -3.14 4.02
N TRP A 125 -0.19 -3.23 4.94
CA TRP A 125 0.24 -4.48 5.54
C TRP A 125 -0.24 -4.52 6.99
N ILE A 126 -0.87 -5.62 7.40
CA ILE A 126 -1.32 -5.82 8.77
C ILE A 126 -0.45 -6.87 9.44
N THR A 127 0.19 -6.50 10.54
CA THR A 127 0.85 -7.45 11.43
C THR A 127 -0.13 -7.84 12.51
N MET A 128 -0.47 -9.13 12.51
CA MET A 128 -1.35 -9.73 13.48
C MET A 128 -0.63 -9.89 14.82
N PRO A 129 -1.31 -9.62 15.95
CA PRO A 129 -0.77 -9.95 17.26
C PRO A 129 -0.72 -11.47 17.48
N GLU A 130 0.12 -11.93 18.40
CA GLU A 130 0.22 -13.35 18.79
C GLU A 130 -1.06 -13.87 19.46
N HIS A 131 -1.81 -12.96 20.08
CA HIS A 131 -3.10 -13.23 20.70
C HIS A 131 -4.13 -12.26 20.12
N ALA A 132 -5.37 -12.71 19.94
CA ALA A 132 -6.40 -11.90 19.29
C ALA A 132 -6.77 -10.63 20.09
N ASP A 133 -6.49 -10.58 21.39
CA ASP A 133 -6.64 -9.39 22.25
C ASP A 133 -5.42 -8.44 22.20
N GLY A 134 -4.39 -8.77 21.42
CA GLY A 134 -3.21 -7.94 21.24
C GLY A 134 -3.41 -6.75 20.30
N VAL A 135 -2.31 -6.07 19.98
CA VAL A 135 -2.32 -4.88 19.12
C VAL A 135 -2.21 -5.27 17.64
N TYR A 136 -3.22 -4.92 16.87
CA TYR A 136 -3.21 -4.99 15.42
C TYR A 136 -2.39 -3.81 14.89
N HIS A 137 -1.30 -4.09 14.18
CA HIS A 137 -0.43 -3.05 13.62
C HIS A 137 -0.60 -2.96 12.10
N SER A 138 -0.85 -1.74 11.59
CA SER A 138 -0.98 -1.49 10.15
C SER A 138 0.11 -0.56 9.63
N ASP A 139 0.92 -1.05 8.69
CA ASP A 139 1.85 -0.23 7.91
C ASP A 139 1.21 0.16 6.58
N TYR A 140 1.15 1.45 6.28
CA TYR A 140 0.61 1.97 5.03
C TYR A 140 1.72 2.53 4.16
N ALA A 141 1.68 2.19 2.87
CA ALA A 141 2.46 2.83 1.84
C ALA A 141 1.53 3.56 0.89
N THR A 142 1.73 4.87 0.73
CA THR A 142 1.12 5.62 -0.36
C THR A 142 2.17 6.23 -1.26
N LEU A 143 1.96 6.15 -2.57
CA LEU A 143 2.83 6.76 -3.57
C LEU A 143 2.01 7.56 -4.58
N THR A 144 2.22 8.86 -4.63
CA THR A 144 1.66 9.73 -5.68
C THR A 144 2.71 9.99 -6.77
N VAL A 145 2.32 9.73 -8.02
CA VAL A 145 3.15 9.89 -9.22
C VAL A 145 2.35 10.50 -10.36
N ASP A 146 3.03 11.13 -11.30
CA ASP A 146 2.46 11.53 -12.58
C ASP A 146 3.07 10.66 -13.69
N LEU A 147 2.23 9.84 -14.32
CA LEU A 147 2.66 8.87 -15.34
C LEU A 147 2.48 9.46 -16.73
N ALA A 148 3.56 9.49 -17.51
CA ALA A 148 3.46 9.85 -18.92
C ALA A 148 2.75 8.73 -19.71
N ARG A 149 1.90 9.09 -20.69
CA ARG A 149 1.34 8.08 -21.63
C ARG A 149 2.46 7.29 -22.29
N GLY A 150 2.31 5.96 -22.34
CA GLY A 150 3.17 5.13 -23.19
C GLY A 150 2.91 5.41 -24.67
N HIS A 151 3.97 5.40 -25.47
CA HIS A 151 3.90 5.41 -26.94
C HIS A 151 3.60 4.00 -27.48
#